data_AF-A0A9D8EU06-F1
#
_entry.id   AF-A0A9D8EU06-F1
#
_cell.length_a   1.000
_cell.length_b   1.000
_cell.length_c   1.000
_cell.angle_alpha   90.00
_cell.angle_beta   90.00
_cell.angle_gamma   90.00
#
_symmetry.space_group_name_H-M   'P 1'
#
loop_
_entity.id
_entity.type
_entity.pdbx_description
1 polymer ?
#
loop_
_entity_poly.entity_id
_entity_poly.type
_entity_poly.pdbx_seq_one_letter_code
_entity_poly.pdbx_strand_id
1 'polypeptide(L)' 'FSSDDKELVGGGGLETFKFKAAGQGSTEIILNYVRPWEEGVTPEDVFRLSINVK' A
#
# COMPACT_ATOMS: atom_id res chain seq x y z
N PHE A 1 -15.39 4.19 12.18
CA PHE A 1 -15.55 4.72 10.83
C PHE A 1 -16.67 5.75 10.88
N SER A 2 -16.32 7.04 11.01
CA SER A 2 -17.31 8.12 11.03
C SER A 2 -17.70 8.42 9.60
N SER A 3 -19.00 8.35 9.33
CA SER A 3 -19.66 8.54 8.04
C SER A 3 -19.71 10.01 7.63
N ASP A 4 -18.54 10.65 7.43
CA ASP A 4 -18.45 12.05 6.95
C ASP A 4 -17.36 12.27 5.89
N ASP A 5 -16.76 11.21 5.32
CA ASP A 5 -16.08 11.34 4.02
C ASP A 5 -17.16 11.33 2.93
N LYS A 6 -17.67 12.51 2.60
CA LYS A 6 -18.46 12.68 1.38
C LYS A 6 -17.58 12.21 0.23
N GLU A 7 -18.06 11.28 -0.59
CA GLU A 7 -17.42 10.86 -1.83
C GLU A 7 -17.37 12.06 -2.79
N LEU A 8 -16.37 12.92 -2.60
CA LEU A 8 -16.15 14.12 -3.37
C LEU A 8 -15.20 13.81 -4.52
N VAL A 9 -15.48 14.39 -5.68
CA VAL A 9 -14.54 14.37 -6.81
C VAL A 9 -13.24 15.03 -6.37
N GLY A 10 -12.13 14.30 -6.48
CA GLY A 10 -10.80 14.76 -6.06
C GLY A 10 -10.48 14.54 -4.58
N GLY A 11 -11.39 13.93 -3.81
CA GLY A 11 -11.09 13.43 -2.47
C GLY A 11 -10.14 12.22 -2.52
N GLY A 12 -9.40 11.99 -1.43
CA GLY A 12 -8.58 10.80 -1.29
C GLY A 12 -9.40 9.52 -1.27
N GLY A 13 -8.78 8.40 -1.63
CA GLY A 13 -9.38 7.06 -1.57
C GLY A 13 -8.63 6.14 -0.61
N LEU A 14 -9.10 4.89 -0.51
CA LEU A 14 -8.43 3.81 0.22
C LEU A 14 -8.06 2.68 -0.75
N GLU A 15 -6.79 2.27 -0.71
CA GLU A 15 -6.33 1.06 -1.40
C GLU A 15 -6.28 -0.12 -0.43
N THR A 16 -6.92 -1.23 -0.80
CA THR A 16 -6.94 -2.45 0.01
C THR A 16 -6.25 -3.60 -0.72
N PHE A 17 -5.13 -4.05 -0.16
CA PHE A 17 -4.38 -5.20 -0.66
C PHE A 17 -4.63 -6.44 0.22
N LYS A 18 -4.94 -7.58 -0.41
CA LYS A 18 -5.14 -8.86 0.28
C LYS A 18 -4.12 -9.88 -0.21
N PHE A 19 -3.37 -10.45 0.72
CA PHE A 19 -2.36 -11.45 0.43
C PHE A 19 -2.69 -12.78 1.12
N LYS A 20 -2.24 -13.88 0.52
CA LYS A 20 -2.28 -15.22 1.12
C LYS A 20 -0.85 -15.72 1.27
N ALA A 21 -0.49 -16.20 2.46
CA ALA A 21 0.81 -16.82 2.67
C ALA A 21 0.96 -18.07 1.78
N ALA A 22 2.09 -18.16 1.06
CA ALA A 22 2.41 -19.32 0.23
C ALA A 22 3.06 -20.46 1.04
N GLY A 23 3.75 -20.12 2.13
CA GLY A 23 4.43 -21.07 3.01
C GLY A 23 5.08 -20.35 4.20
N GLN A 24 5.69 -21.13 5.09
CA GLN A 24 6.45 -20.63 6.24
C GLN A 24 7.70 -19.87 5.78
N GLY A 25 8.09 -18.86 6.53
CA GLY A 25 9.26 -18.04 6.23
C GLY A 25 9.11 -16.60 6.69
N SER A 26 10.10 -15.77 6.34
CA SER A 26 10.06 -14.32 6.56
C SER A 26 10.20 -13.59 5.24
N THR A 27 9.44 -12.53 5.05
CA THR A 27 9.46 -11.69 3.84
C THR A 27 9.14 -10.25 4.19
N GLU A 28 9.49 -9.31 3.31
CA GLU A 28 9.03 -7.93 3.40
C GLU A 28 8.00 -7.62 2.32
N ILE A 29 7.03 -6.79 2.66
CA ILE A 29 6.13 -6.13 1.71
C ILE A 29 6.49 -4.65 1.72
N ILE A 30 6.77 -4.09 0.54
CA ILE A 30 7.11 -2.68 0.35
C ILE A 30 6.09 -2.09 -0.63
N LEU A 31 5.36 -1.06 -0.21
CA LEU A 31 4.44 -0.29 -1.06
C LEU A 31 5.05 1.10 -1.26
N ASN A 32 5.34 1.45 -2.52
CA ASN A 32 5.85 2.76 -2.89
C ASN A 32 4.70 3.59 -3.46
N TYR A 33 4.45 4.78 -2.90
CA TYR A 33 3.48 5.72 -3.45
C TYR A 33 4.16 6.55 -4.55
N VAL A 34 3.88 6.18 -5.80
CA VAL A 34 4.51 6.74 -7.01
C VAL A 34 3.51 6.89 -8.14
N ARG A 35 3.80 7.79 -9.07
CA ARG A 35 3.15 7.81 -10.38
C ARG A 35 3.84 6.77 -11.27
N PRO A 36 3.14 5.74 -11.76
CA PRO A 36 3.77 4.62 -12.46
C PRO A 36 4.40 4.99 -13.82
N TRP A 37 4.12 6.19 -14.34
CA TRP A 37 4.68 6.69 -15.61
C TRP A 37 5.87 7.64 -15.43
N GLU A 38 6.27 7.97 -14.20
CA GLU A 38 7.47 8.78 -13.94
C GLU A 38 8.68 7.86 -13.78
N GLU A 39 9.71 8.08 -14.60
CA GLU A 39 10.94 7.28 -14.57
C GLU A 39 12.00 7.94 -13.68
N GLY A 40 12.69 7.13 -12.86
CA GLY A 40 13.83 7.57 -12.06
C GLY A 40 13.50 8.50 -10.88
N VAL A 41 12.23 8.66 -10.54
CA VAL A 41 11.78 9.51 -9.43
C VAL A 41 11.73 8.73 -8.11
N THR A 42 12.13 9.37 -7.01
CA THR A 42 12.01 8.79 -5.67
C THR A 42 10.54 8.73 -5.23
N PRO A 43 10.09 7.64 -4.58
CA PRO A 43 8.73 7.58 -4.04
C PRO A 43 8.40 8.75 -3.13
N GLU A 44 7.18 9.26 -3.24
CA GLU A 44 6.67 10.30 -2.35
C GLU A 44 6.52 9.76 -0.92
N ASP A 45 6.10 8.50 -0.80
CA ASP A 45 6.05 7.77 0.45
C ASP A 45 6.38 6.27 0.26
N VAL A 46 6.85 5.64 1.32
CA VAL A 46 7.24 4.22 1.34
C VAL A 46 6.71 3.56 2.61
N PHE A 47 5.79 2.62 2.43
CA PHE A 47 5.26 1.79 3.51
C PHE A 47 5.93 0.41 3.50
N ARG A 48 6.49 0.00 4.65
CA ARG A 48 7.25 -1.26 4.80
C ARG A 48 6.65 -2.13 5.89
N LEU A 49 6.46 -3.40 5.59
CA LEU A 49 5.99 -4.41 6.52
C LEU A 49 6.91 -5.63 6.51
N SER A 50 7.44 -6.01 7.67
CA SER A 50 8.13 -7.30 7.84
C SER A 50 7.11 -8.36 8.27
N ILE A 51 6.97 -9.41 7.46
CA ILE A 51 6.02 -10.48 7.65
C ILE A 51 6.77 -11.76 8.04
N ASN A 52 6.38 -12.37 9.15
CA ASN A 52 6.86 -13.69 9.57
C ASN A 52 5.70 -14.67 9.60
N VAL A 53 5.79 -15.74 8.80
CA VAL A 53 4.84 -16.83 8.74
C VAL A 53 5.46 -18.04 9.46
N LYS A 54 4.85 -18.41 10.59
CA LYS A 54 5.24 -19.57 11.40
C LYS A 54 4.47 -20.81 11.02
#